data_AF-A0A2H3FV51-F1
#
_entry.id   AF-A0A2H3FV51-F1
#
_cell.length_a   1.000
_cell.length_b   1.000
_cell.length_c   1.000
_cell.angle_alpha   90.00
_cell.angle_beta   90.00
_cell.angle_gamma   90.00
#
_symmetry.space_group_name_H-M   'P 1'
#
loop_
_entity.id
_entity.type
_entity.pdbx_description
1 polymer ?
#
loop_
_entity_poly.entity_id
_entity_poly.type
_entity_poly.pdbx_seq_one_letter_code
_entity_poly.pdbx_strand_id
1 'polypeptide(L)'
;MLILRRDAAFERSAGQVSFYLKDLETERQGLMKLPVPLMPKAAVSLLTLFYKIHNEKVNNWARERSFNIEKSIFLGPQILLLQSGDIQLEDDRVSVVIFIPRPKTIQEKEGIAAAGEEGSTKPPSVGLQEPSFRISVQSPIGGPVFAASPNEFEVGDIAILEGGERLSGRGDDVCMLCALHRTNKVAPEKKDNNQM
;
A
#
# COMPACT_ATOMS: atom_id res chain seq x y z
N MET A 1 -11.16 4.16 -6.38
CA MET A 1 -10.27 4.25 -5.22
C MET A 1 -10.97 4.76 -3.96
N LEU A 2 -10.60 4.21 -2.80
CA LEU A 2 -10.82 4.75 -1.46
C LEU A 2 -9.45 5.03 -0.79
N ILE A 3 -9.26 6.20 -0.20
CA ILE A 3 -8.06 6.54 0.60
C ILE A 3 -8.43 6.58 2.08
N LEU A 4 -7.63 5.93 2.91
CA LEU A 4 -7.71 5.99 4.37
C LEU A 4 -6.40 6.58 4.88
N ARG A 5 -6.46 7.78 5.45
CA ARG A 5 -5.30 8.44 6.04
C ARG A 5 -4.89 7.75 7.33
N ARG A 6 -3.58 7.65 7.55
CA ARG A 6 -2.99 7.03 8.74
C ARG A 6 -3.47 7.72 10.02
N ASP A 7 -3.73 6.91 11.02
CA ASP A 7 -3.78 7.36 12.41
C ASP A 7 -2.48 6.96 13.13
N ALA A 8 -2.36 7.32 14.41
CA ALA A 8 -1.17 7.01 15.21
C ALA A 8 -0.89 5.49 15.34
N ALA A 9 -1.89 4.63 15.22
CA ALA A 9 -1.71 3.18 15.29
C ALA A 9 -1.12 2.65 13.97
N PHE A 10 -1.63 3.10 12.82
CA PHE A 10 -1.09 2.73 11.51
C PHE A 10 0.29 3.32 11.26
N GLU A 11 0.53 4.58 11.61
CA GLU A 11 1.86 5.19 11.53
C GLU A 11 2.88 4.37 12.31
N ARG A 12 2.60 4.06 13.58
CA ARG A 12 3.50 3.28 14.43
C ARG A 12 3.69 1.86 13.92
N SER A 13 2.62 1.18 13.50
CA SER A 13 2.70 -0.21 13.06
C SER A 13 3.40 -0.33 11.70
N ALA A 14 3.21 0.63 10.80
CA ALA A 14 3.90 0.67 9.51
C ALA A 14 5.38 0.97 9.68
N GLY A 15 5.74 1.90 10.56
CA GLY A 15 7.14 2.21 10.90
C GLY A 15 7.94 1.05 11.50
N GLN A 16 7.28 -0.02 11.97
CA GLN A 16 7.94 -1.23 12.46
C GLN A 16 8.29 -2.23 11.33
N VAL A 17 7.78 -2.03 10.12
CA VAL A 17 8.11 -2.88 8.97
C VAL A 17 9.51 -2.54 8.49
N SER A 18 10.43 -3.49 8.59
CA SER A 18 11.84 -3.32 8.24
C SER A 18 12.36 -4.55 7.52
N PHE A 19 13.07 -4.33 6.43
CA PHE A 19 13.75 -5.33 5.60
C PHE A 19 14.86 -4.63 4.79
N TYR A 20 15.73 -5.39 4.11
CA TYR A 20 16.84 -4.81 3.35
C TYR A 20 16.57 -4.79 1.84
N LEU A 21 17.12 -3.80 1.15
CA LEU A 21 16.98 -3.67 -0.31
C LEU A 21 17.56 -4.88 -1.04
N LYS A 22 18.68 -5.43 -0.54
CA LYS A 22 19.34 -6.61 -1.11
C LYS A 22 18.50 -7.90 -1.06
N ASP A 23 17.47 -7.91 -0.21
CA ASP A 23 16.59 -9.06 -0.03
C ASP A 23 15.43 -9.04 -1.05
N LEU A 24 15.28 -7.95 -1.81
CA LEU A 24 14.28 -7.83 -2.85
C LEU A 24 14.74 -8.50 -4.15
N GLU A 25 13.82 -9.18 -4.79
CA GLU A 25 14.01 -9.79 -6.11
C GLU A 25 13.28 -8.96 -7.17
N THR A 26 13.82 -8.93 -8.40
CA THR A 26 13.17 -8.25 -9.51
C THR A 26 11.98 -9.09 -9.99
N GLU A 27 10.76 -8.57 -9.85
CA GLU A 27 9.56 -9.22 -10.41
C GLU A 27 9.41 -8.87 -11.89
N ARG A 28 9.62 -7.58 -12.23
CA ARG A 28 9.70 -7.06 -13.60
C ARG A 28 10.45 -5.72 -13.60
N GLN A 29 10.75 -5.18 -14.77
CA GLN A 29 11.42 -3.88 -14.86
C GLN A 29 10.67 -2.80 -14.07
N GLY A 30 11.38 -2.12 -13.15
CA GLY A 30 10.82 -1.07 -12.30
C GLY A 30 10.01 -1.54 -11.09
N LEU A 31 9.85 -2.86 -10.89
CA LEU A 31 9.11 -3.43 -9.76
C LEU A 31 9.89 -4.58 -9.12
N MET A 32 10.23 -4.40 -7.85
CA MET A 32 10.85 -5.43 -7.03
C MET A 32 9.89 -5.95 -5.97
N LYS A 33 10.14 -7.15 -5.47
CA LYS A 33 9.27 -7.84 -4.51
C LYS A 33 10.10 -8.57 -3.47
N LEU A 34 9.63 -8.54 -2.23
CA LEU A 34 10.23 -9.33 -1.15
C LEU A 34 9.74 -10.78 -1.24
N PRO A 35 10.64 -11.78 -1.27
CA PRO A 35 10.26 -13.18 -1.19
C PRO A 35 9.48 -13.48 0.09
N VAL A 36 8.44 -14.32 -0.03
CA VAL A 36 7.55 -14.68 1.09
C VAL A 36 8.31 -15.22 2.32
N PRO A 37 9.35 -16.06 2.19
CA PRO A 37 10.11 -16.54 3.36
C PRO A 37 10.79 -15.42 4.17
N LEU A 38 11.02 -14.26 3.57
CA LEU A 38 11.67 -13.10 4.20
C LEU A 38 10.65 -12.06 4.73
N MET A 39 9.34 -12.35 4.63
CA MET A 39 8.29 -11.45 5.06
C MET A 39 8.40 -11.10 6.55
N PRO A 40 8.54 -9.81 6.94
CA PRO A 40 8.61 -9.41 8.33
C PRO A 40 7.30 -9.70 9.06
N LYS A 41 7.37 -10.20 10.30
CA LYS A 41 6.18 -10.39 11.15
C LYS A 41 5.37 -9.11 11.32
N ALA A 42 6.05 -7.96 11.41
CA ALA A 42 5.42 -6.64 11.50
C ALA A 42 4.51 -6.33 10.31
N ALA A 43 4.86 -6.78 9.09
CA ALA A 43 4.03 -6.58 7.90
C ALA A 43 2.73 -7.41 8.00
N VAL A 44 2.84 -8.66 8.46
CA VAL A 44 1.66 -9.52 8.70
C VAL A 44 0.76 -8.93 9.79
N SER A 45 1.35 -8.41 10.87
CA SER A 45 0.61 -7.75 11.94
C SER A 45 -0.08 -6.46 11.47
N LEU A 46 0.58 -5.65 10.63
CA LEU A 46 0.01 -4.45 10.03
C LEU A 46 -1.21 -4.76 9.16
N LEU A 47 -1.10 -5.77 8.30
CA LEU A 47 -2.23 -6.20 7.47
C LEU A 47 -3.39 -6.76 8.33
N THR A 48 -3.07 -7.46 9.41
CA THR A 48 -4.07 -7.94 10.38
C THR A 48 -4.78 -6.77 11.07
N LEU A 49 -4.05 -5.72 11.45
CA LEU A 49 -4.59 -4.49 12.02
C LEU A 49 -5.56 -3.80 11.04
N PHE A 50 -5.17 -3.73 9.76
CA PHE A 50 -6.04 -3.24 8.69
C PHE A 50 -7.38 -3.95 8.65
N TYR A 51 -7.41 -5.29 8.55
CA TYR A 51 -8.68 -6.02 8.50
C TYR A 51 -9.48 -5.90 9.80
N LYS A 52 -8.82 -5.73 10.94
CA LYS A 52 -9.52 -5.53 12.21
C LYS A 52 -10.27 -4.19 12.25
N ILE A 53 -9.67 -3.13 11.72
CA ILE A 53 -10.18 -1.76 11.88
C ILE A 53 -11.03 -1.31 10.68
N HIS A 54 -10.59 -1.61 9.46
CA HIS A 54 -11.14 -0.99 8.24
C HIS A 54 -11.99 -1.92 7.38
N ASN A 55 -12.05 -3.22 7.70
CA ASN A 55 -12.74 -4.19 6.85
C ASN A 55 -14.22 -3.83 6.60
N GLU A 56 -14.96 -3.39 7.61
CA GLU A 56 -16.35 -2.97 7.43
C GLU A 56 -16.47 -1.76 6.50
N LYS A 57 -15.65 -0.72 6.73
CA LYS A 57 -15.66 0.50 5.92
C LYS A 57 -15.35 0.20 4.44
N VAL A 58 -14.37 -0.68 4.18
CA VAL A 58 -13.99 -1.08 2.82
C VAL A 58 -15.08 -1.90 2.15
N ASN A 59 -15.74 -2.81 2.87
CA ASN A 59 -16.87 -3.56 2.33
C ASN A 59 -18.10 -2.66 2.08
N ASN A 60 -18.35 -1.65 2.91
CA ASN A 60 -19.42 -0.67 2.68
C ASN A 60 -19.16 0.14 1.41
N TRP A 61 -17.94 0.65 1.25
CA TRP A 61 -17.50 1.33 0.04
C TRP A 61 -17.62 0.44 -1.22
N ALA A 62 -17.24 -0.83 -1.13
CA ALA A 62 -17.38 -1.78 -2.24
C ALA A 62 -18.85 -1.98 -2.66
N ARG A 63 -19.76 -2.08 -1.68
CA ARG A 63 -21.21 -2.20 -1.94
C ARG A 63 -21.78 -0.94 -2.59
N GLU A 64 -21.36 0.24 -2.17
CA GLU A 64 -21.71 1.51 -2.84
C GLU A 64 -21.23 1.56 -4.29
N ARG A 65 -20.15 0.82 -4.61
CA ARG A 65 -19.60 0.64 -5.96
C ARG A 65 -20.20 -0.57 -6.70
N SER A 66 -21.22 -1.22 -6.15
CA SER A 66 -21.93 -2.36 -6.77
C SER A 66 -21.09 -3.63 -6.98
N PHE A 67 -20.12 -3.89 -6.09
CA PHE A 67 -19.41 -5.17 -6.03
C PHE A 67 -19.21 -5.66 -4.59
N ASN A 68 -18.98 -6.96 -4.44
CA ASN A 68 -18.58 -7.57 -3.17
C ASN A 68 -17.11 -8.00 -3.25
N ILE A 69 -16.38 -7.83 -2.15
CA ILE A 69 -15.01 -8.33 -2.02
C ILE A 69 -15.07 -9.74 -1.41
N GLU A 70 -14.40 -10.70 -2.05
CA GLU A 70 -14.28 -12.04 -1.48
C GLU A 70 -13.48 -12.01 -0.17
N LYS A 71 -13.98 -12.74 0.84
CA LYS A 71 -13.38 -12.74 2.18
C LYS A 71 -11.94 -13.25 2.19
N SER A 72 -11.61 -14.21 1.34
CA SER A 72 -10.26 -14.76 1.23
C SER A 72 -9.35 -13.82 0.44
N ILE A 73 -8.14 -13.61 0.96
CA ILE A 73 -7.04 -12.99 0.21
C ILE A 73 -6.70 -13.92 -0.96
N PHE A 74 -6.76 -13.41 -2.18
CA PHE A 74 -6.38 -14.15 -3.38
C PHE A 74 -4.86 -14.21 -3.52
N LEU A 75 -4.17 -13.10 -3.24
CA LEU A 75 -2.72 -13.02 -3.28
C LEU A 75 -2.20 -12.06 -2.20
N GLY A 76 -1.28 -12.54 -1.35
CA GLY A 76 -0.57 -11.74 -0.35
C GLY A 76 -0.57 -12.33 1.06
N PRO A 77 0.05 -11.64 2.03
CA PRO A 77 0.70 -10.32 1.91
C PRO A 77 1.90 -10.32 0.96
N GLN A 78 2.12 -9.21 0.25
CA GLN A 78 3.30 -8.98 -0.60
C GLN A 78 3.92 -7.63 -0.27
N ILE A 79 5.24 -7.56 -0.16
CA ILE A 79 5.95 -6.28 -0.11
C ILE A 79 6.51 -6.00 -1.50
N LEU A 80 6.16 -4.84 -2.04
CA LEU A 80 6.57 -4.37 -3.36
C LEU A 80 7.33 -3.06 -3.24
N LEU A 81 8.36 -2.92 -4.06
CA LEU A 81 9.08 -1.66 -4.27
C LEU A 81 8.89 -1.24 -5.72
N LEU A 82 8.10 -0.19 -5.94
CA LEU A 82 7.89 0.42 -7.24
C LEU A 82 8.94 1.52 -7.44
N GLN A 83 9.88 1.29 -8.35
CA GLN A 83 10.96 2.21 -8.70
C GLN A 83 10.58 3.04 -9.93
N SER A 84 9.84 2.45 -10.87
CA SER A 84 9.33 3.14 -12.05
C SER A 84 8.16 2.39 -12.68
N GLY A 85 7.37 3.09 -13.50
CA GLY A 85 6.26 2.52 -14.24
C GLY A 85 4.95 2.55 -13.47
N ASP A 86 4.08 1.59 -13.77
CA ASP A 86 2.73 1.50 -13.23
C ASP A 86 2.34 0.07 -12.85
N ILE A 87 1.55 -0.04 -11.79
CA ILE A 87 0.88 -1.27 -11.36
C ILE A 87 -0.59 -1.12 -11.73
N GLN A 88 -1.04 -1.88 -12.74
CA GLN A 88 -2.43 -1.95 -13.13
C GLN A 88 -3.13 -3.13 -12.46
N LEU A 89 -4.32 -2.89 -11.94
CA LEU A 89 -5.17 -3.91 -11.36
C LEU A 89 -6.10 -4.53 -12.40
N GLU A 90 -6.28 -5.86 -12.36
CA GLU A 90 -7.31 -6.55 -13.15
C GLU A 90 -8.72 -6.12 -12.73
N ASP A 91 -9.67 -6.10 -13.67
CA ASP A 91 -11.03 -5.59 -13.46
C ASP A 91 -11.83 -6.32 -12.37
N ASP A 92 -11.52 -7.59 -12.10
CA ASP A 92 -12.20 -8.45 -11.12
C ASP A 92 -11.44 -8.54 -9.79
N ARG A 93 -10.69 -7.48 -9.44
CA ARG A 93 -9.85 -7.42 -8.25
C ARG A 93 -10.01 -6.12 -7.48
N VAL A 94 -9.71 -6.20 -6.19
CA VAL A 94 -9.42 -5.06 -5.33
C VAL A 94 -8.08 -5.27 -4.65
N SER A 95 -7.25 -4.23 -4.60
CA SER A 95 -5.98 -4.26 -3.90
C SER A 95 -6.01 -3.34 -2.68
N VAL A 96 -5.66 -3.90 -1.52
CA VAL A 96 -5.29 -3.14 -0.34
C VAL A 96 -3.82 -2.79 -0.48
N VAL A 97 -3.48 -1.51 -0.46
CA VAL A 97 -2.12 -0.99 -0.57
C VAL A 97 -1.84 -0.15 0.66
N ILE A 98 -0.91 -0.60 1.52
CA ILE A 98 -0.48 0.14 2.71
C ILE A 98 0.94 0.66 2.44
N PHE A 99 1.16 1.96 2.56
CA PHE A 99 2.48 2.55 2.38
C PHE A 99 3.37 2.26 3.58
N ILE A 100 4.58 1.76 3.34
CA ILE A 100 5.52 1.33 4.37
C ILE A 100 6.90 1.99 4.17
N PRO A 101 7.76 1.97 5.20
CA PRO A 101 9.12 2.50 5.09
C PRO A 101 9.87 1.94 3.89
N ARG A 102 10.81 2.73 3.36
CA ARG A 102 11.72 2.23 2.32
C ARG A 102 12.63 1.13 2.91
N PRO A 103 13.06 0.17 2.08
CA PRO A 103 14.03 -0.82 2.52
C PRO A 103 15.33 -0.17 3.01
N LYS A 104 15.94 -0.75 4.03
CA LYS A 104 17.23 -0.30 4.55
C LYS A 104 18.35 -0.59 3.54
N THR A 105 19.28 0.35 3.43
CA THR A 105 20.54 0.14 2.70
C THR A 105 21.62 -0.35 3.65
N ILE A 106 22.60 -1.11 3.15
CA ILE A 106 23.66 -1.71 4.00
C ILE A 106 24.48 -0.63 4.73
N GLN A 107 24.58 0.59 4.19
CA GLN A 107 25.34 1.70 4.78
C GLN A 107 24.72 2.25 6.08
N GLU A 108 23.43 2.04 6.34
CA GLU A 108 22.78 2.48 7.58
C GLU A 108 23.26 1.72 8.83
N LYS A 109 24.06 0.65 8.65
CA LYS A 109 24.58 -0.17 9.74
C LYS A 109 25.89 0.35 10.34
N GLU A 110 26.61 1.25 9.67
CA GLU A 110 27.96 1.67 10.09
C GLU A 110 28.02 3.04 10.81
N GLY A 111 26.93 3.82 10.78
CA GLY A 111 26.89 5.17 11.38
C GLY A 111 26.80 5.24 12.91
N ILE A 112 26.79 4.11 13.63
CA ILE A 112 26.62 4.08 15.10
C ILE A 112 27.90 3.61 15.83
N ALA A 113 28.97 3.22 15.11
CA ALA A 113 30.16 2.63 15.73
C ALA A 113 31.42 3.52 15.76
N ALA A 114 31.34 4.80 15.37
CA ALA A 114 32.50 5.70 15.39
C ALA A 114 32.14 7.12 15.87
N ALA A 115 31.95 7.30 17.18
CA ALA A 115 32.14 8.59 17.83
C ALA A 115 32.52 8.34 19.30
N GLY A 116 33.82 8.32 19.55
CA GLY A 116 34.37 8.48 20.89
C GLY A 116 34.37 9.96 21.30
N GLU A 117 34.14 10.15 22.60
CA GLU A 117 34.53 11.27 23.48
C GLU A 117 33.89 12.67 23.32
N GLU A 118 33.17 13.01 24.41
CA GLU A 118 33.02 14.30 25.10
C GLU A 118 32.48 15.54 24.38
N GLY A 119 31.34 16.03 24.88
CA GLY A 119 31.04 17.45 24.92
C GLY A 119 29.68 17.89 24.39
N SER A 120 28.85 18.41 25.31
CA SER A 120 27.84 19.46 25.06
C SER A 120 26.48 19.10 24.45
N THR A 121 25.48 19.27 25.31
CA THR A 121 24.11 19.81 25.13
C THR A 121 23.22 19.38 23.93
N LYS A 122 22.03 18.90 24.31
CA LYS A 122 20.80 18.63 23.55
C LYS A 122 20.85 17.46 22.56
N PRO A 123 20.06 16.38 22.76
CA PRO A 123 19.76 15.51 21.64
C PRO A 123 18.91 16.32 20.63
N PRO A 124 19.25 16.34 19.34
CA PRO A 124 18.32 16.81 18.34
C PRO A 124 17.19 15.77 18.27
N SER A 125 16.07 16.09 18.91
CA SER A 125 14.78 15.52 18.54
C SER A 125 14.44 16.03 17.14
N VAL A 126 15.01 15.40 16.12
CA VAL A 126 14.55 15.51 14.74
C VAL A 126 14.07 14.12 14.38
N GLY A 127 12.76 13.91 14.58
CA GLY A 127 12.11 12.73 14.02
C GLY A 127 12.44 12.70 12.54
N LEU A 128 13.11 11.64 12.10
CA LEU A 128 13.23 11.33 10.68
C LEU A 128 11.79 11.11 10.18
N GLN A 129 11.11 12.18 9.79
CA GLN A 129 9.88 12.07 9.02
C GLN A 129 10.32 11.45 7.70
N GLU A 130 9.96 10.18 7.49
CA GLU A 130 10.12 9.58 6.18
C GLU A 130 9.37 10.47 5.17
N PRO A 131 10.02 10.82 4.04
CA PRO A 131 9.43 11.72 3.07
C PRO A 131 8.13 11.11 2.51
N SER A 132 7.16 11.97 2.23
CA SER A 132 5.92 11.56 1.56
C SER A 132 6.20 10.98 0.18
N PHE A 133 5.43 9.97 -0.20
CA PHE A 133 5.45 9.36 -1.51
C PHE A 133 4.51 10.12 -2.44
N ARG A 134 5.03 10.60 -3.58
CA ARG A 134 4.21 11.17 -4.65
C ARG A 134 3.81 10.11 -5.65
N ILE A 135 2.51 9.82 -5.69
CA ILE A 135 1.97 8.74 -6.50
C ILE A 135 0.82 9.28 -7.33
N SER A 136 0.83 8.96 -8.62
CA SER A 136 -0.31 9.21 -9.49
C SER A 136 -1.21 7.98 -9.49
N VAL A 137 -2.47 8.16 -9.09
CA VAL A 137 -3.50 7.14 -9.27
C VAL A 137 -4.27 7.47 -10.53
N GLN A 138 -4.36 6.50 -11.44
CA GLN A 138 -5.05 6.64 -12.70
C GLN A 138 -6.31 5.76 -12.70
N SER A 139 -7.47 6.38 -12.88
CA SER A 139 -8.75 5.68 -12.94
C SER A 139 -9.26 5.67 -14.40
N PRO A 140 -9.80 4.55 -14.89
CA PRO A 140 -10.34 4.48 -16.24
C PRO A 140 -11.59 5.37 -16.36
N ILE A 141 -11.67 6.16 -17.44
CA ILE A 141 -12.85 7.00 -17.75
C ILE A 141 -13.55 6.60 -19.04
N GLY A 142 -12.92 5.78 -19.88
CA GLY A 142 -13.52 5.19 -21.08
C GLY A 142 -12.47 4.69 -22.06
N GLY A 143 -12.64 3.45 -22.56
CA GLY A 143 -11.67 2.85 -23.48
C GLY A 143 -10.24 2.87 -22.91
N PRO A 144 -9.22 3.30 -23.67
CA PRO A 144 -7.83 3.41 -23.19
C PRO A 144 -7.54 4.72 -22.44
N VAL A 145 -8.56 5.54 -22.12
CA VAL A 145 -8.39 6.87 -21.51
C VAL A 145 -8.50 6.78 -20.00
N PHE A 146 -7.51 7.37 -19.31
CA PHE A 146 -7.42 7.40 -17.87
C PHE A 146 -7.39 8.84 -17.34
N ALA A 147 -8.12 9.10 -16.26
CA ALA A 147 -7.96 10.31 -15.47
C ALA A 147 -6.86 10.09 -14.43
N ALA A 148 -5.85 10.95 -14.40
CA ALA A 148 -4.76 10.88 -13.45
C ALA A 148 -4.98 11.88 -12.30
N SER A 149 -4.86 11.40 -11.07
CA SER A 149 -4.89 12.22 -9.86
C SER A 149 -3.55 12.09 -9.12
N PRO A 150 -2.79 13.18 -8.97
CA PRO A 150 -1.60 13.18 -8.13
C PRO A 150 -2.03 13.16 -6.66
N ASN A 151 -1.49 12.22 -5.90
CA ASN A 151 -1.74 12.07 -4.48
C ASN A 151 -0.41 12.01 -3.73
N GLU A 152 -0.34 12.69 -2.60
CA GLU A 152 0.74 12.55 -1.64
C GLU A 152 0.30 11.57 -0.55
N PHE A 153 1.12 10.57 -0.29
CA PHE A 153 0.90 9.53 0.73
C PHE A 153 2.05 9.52 1.72
N GLU A 154 1.75 9.18 2.97
CA GLU A 154 2.75 9.00 4.02
C GLU A 154 2.82 7.54 4.47
N VAL A 155 3.90 7.16 5.17
CA VAL A 155 4.00 5.81 5.74
C VAL A 155 2.87 5.54 6.72
N GLY A 156 2.12 4.47 6.46
CA GLY A 156 0.91 4.08 7.18
C GLY A 156 -0.38 4.48 6.49
N ASP A 157 -0.35 5.35 5.47
CA ASP A 157 -1.54 5.61 4.66
C ASP A 157 -1.95 4.36 3.89
N ILE A 158 -3.24 4.26 3.58
CA ILE A 158 -3.82 3.12 2.88
C ILE A 158 -4.58 3.61 1.65
N ALA A 159 -4.32 2.99 0.51
CA ALA A 159 -5.11 3.12 -0.70
C ALA A 159 -5.80 1.78 -1.01
N ILE A 160 -7.09 1.84 -1.30
CA ILE A 160 -7.87 0.71 -1.82
C ILE A 160 -8.09 0.96 -3.29
N LEU A 161 -7.41 0.17 -4.12
CA LEU A 161 -7.50 0.23 -5.57
C LEU A 161 -8.60 -0.70 -6.06
N GLU A 162 -9.46 -0.17 -6.92
CA GLU A 162 -10.50 -0.89 -7.64
C GLU A 162 -9.95 -1.44 -8.98
N GLY A 163 -10.58 -2.49 -9.50
CA GLY A 163 -10.20 -3.07 -10.78
C GLY A 163 -10.14 -2.05 -11.90
N GLY A 164 -9.10 -2.16 -12.75
CA GLY A 164 -8.81 -1.20 -13.81
C GLY A 164 -8.05 0.05 -13.36
N GLU A 165 -7.94 0.34 -12.06
CA GLU A 165 -7.11 1.44 -11.57
C GLU A 165 -5.61 1.11 -11.70
N ARG A 166 -4.81 2.17 -11.89
CA ARG A 166 -3.35 2.09 -11.97
C ARG A 166 -2.69 2.95 -10.92
N LEU A 167 -1.63 2.43 -10.32
CA LEU A 167 -0.75 3.17 -9.42
C LEU A 167 0.57 3.42 -10.13
N SER A 168 0.98 4.68 -10.30
CA SER A 168 2.21 5.06 -11.00
C SER A 168 3.10 5.93 -10.12
N GLY A 169 4.37 5.52 -10.01
CA GLY A 169 5.43 6.28 -9.35
C GLY A 169 6.30 6.99 -10.39
N ARG A 170 6.65 8.26 -10.14
CA ARG A 170 7.60 9.03 -10.96
C ARG A 170 8.76 9.53 -10.10
N GLY A 171 9.90 8.84 -10.20
CA GLY A 171 11.18 9.32 -9.68
C GLY A 171 11.49 8.98 -8.22
N ASP A 172 10.47 8.71 -7.40
CA ASP A 172 10.65 8.25 -6.01
C ASP A 172 10.33 6.75 -5.89
N ASP A 173 11.25 6.01 -5.27
CA ASP A 173 11.02 4.63 -4.87
C ASP A 173 9.87 4.59 -3.85
N VAL A 174 8.81 3.84 -4.16
CA VAL A 174 7.61 3.71 -3.34
C VAL A 174 7.53 2.29 -2.83
N CYS A 175 7.50 2.13 -1.50
CA CYS A 175 7.36 0.82 -0.89
C CYS A 175 5.96 0.60 -0.33
N MET A 176 5.40 -0.57 -0.62
CA MET A 176 4.01 -0.91 -0.35
C MET A 176 3.89 -2.33 0.19
N LEU A 177 3.02 -2.50 1.19
CA LEU A 177 2.47 -3.79 1.58
C LEU A 177 1.11 -3.97 0.89
N CYS A 178 0.99 -5.00 0.07
CA CYS A 178 -0.18 -5.25 -0.75
C CYS A 178 -0.89 -6.56 -0.35
N ALA A 179 -2.22 -6.54 -0.42
CA ALA A 179 -3.05 -7.74 -0.41
C ALA A 179 -4.14 -7.62 -1.48
N LEU A 180 -4.28 -8.65 -2.29
CA LEU A 180 -5.18 -8.69 -3.44
C LEU A 180 -6.37 -9.59 -3.12
N HIS A 181 -7.56 -9.12 -3.44
CA HIS A 181 -8.81 -9.86 -3.34
C HIS A 181 -9.49 -9.98 -4.69
N ARG A 182 -10.28 -11.04 -4.88
CA ARG A 182 -11.23 -11.12 -5.97
C ARG A 182 -12.50 -10.34 -5.63
N THR A 183 -13.16 -9.82 -6.65
CA THR A 183 -14.46 -9.18 -6.52
C THR A 183 -15.50 -9.83 -7.39
N ASN A 184 -16.74 -9.86 -6.90
CA ASN A 184 -17.89 -10.30 -7.66
C ASN A 184 -18.85 -9.11 -7.86
N LYS A 185 -19.24 -8.84 -9.10
CA LYS A 185 -20.23 -7.79 -9.39
C LYS A 185 -21.57 -8.20 -8.79
N VAL A 186 -22.21 -7.25 -8.11
CA VAL A 186 -23.59 -7.45 -7.66
C VAL A 186 -24.47 -7.15 -8.85
N ALA A 187 -25.27 -8.13 -9.29
CA ALA A 187 -26.27 -7.88 -10.31
C ALA A 187 -27.22 -6.78 -9.78
N PRO A 188 -27.61 -5.80 -10.62
CA PRO A 188 -28.63 -4.84 -10.19
C PRO A 188 -29.86 -5.64 -9.79
N GLU A 189 -30.35 -5.44 -8.56
CA GLU A 189 -31.61 -6.04 -8.13
C GLU A 189 -32.65 -5.71 -9.19
N LYS A 190 -33.22 -6.75 -9.83
CA LYS A 190 -34.44 -6.56 -10.60
C LYS A 190 -35.43 -5.97 -9.61
N LYS A 191 -35.75 -4.68 -9.77
CA LYS A 191 -36.98 -4.14 -9.20
C LYS A 191 -38.09 -4.99 -9.78
N ASP A 192 -38.58 -5.95 -9.00
CA ASP A 192 -39.85 -6.58 -9.28
C ASP A 192 -40.89 -5.47 -9.20
N ASN A 193 -41.19 -4.89 -10.37
CA ASN A 193 -42.42 -4.14 -10.59
C ASN A 193 -43.58 -5.14 -10.52
N ASN A 194 -43.87 -5.65 -9.33
CA ASN A 194 -45.19 -6.18 -9.02
C ASN A 194 -46.04 -5.03 -8.47
N GLN A 195 -46.42 -4.14 -9.38
CA GLN A 195 -47.69 -3.43 -9.30
C GLN A 195 -48.63 -4.07 -10.31
N MET A 196 -49.55 -4.89 -9.81
CA MET A 196 -51.00 -4.82 -10.09
C MET A 196 -51.72 -5.89 -9.27
#